data_AF-A0A9D3VFT2-F1
#
_entry.id   AF-A0A9D3VFT2-F1
#
_cell.length_a   1.000
_cell.length_b   1.000
_cell.length_c   1.000
_cell.angle_alpha   90.00
_cell.angle_beta   90.00
_cell.angle_gamma   90.00
#
_symmetry.space_group_name_H-M   'P 1'
#
loop_
_entity.id
_entity.type
_entity.pdbx_description
1 polymer ?
#
loop_
_entity_poly.entity_id
_entity_poly.type
_entity_poly.pdbx_seq_one_letter_code
_entity_poly.pdbx_strand_id
1 'polypeptide(L)'
;MTVALSDIVVLRDLLRPLRDLHDADSLAKYLESFYTLRKPVASTINTLAGALYEVFSASPDQAGSKMREACFDYLSLGGDFSTGPVALVSGLNPCPLSLVLHFFVVAIYGIGRLLLPFPSLRRMLIGARLISSASGIIFPIIKAEGVRQMFFPATVPAVYRAPPVD
;
A
#
# COMPACT_ATOMS: atom_id res chain seq x y z
N MET A 1 -5.24 -12.47 7.01
CA MET A 1 -4.67 -13.81 6.75
C MET A 1 -3.51 -13.78 5.74
N THR A 2 -3.63 -13.08 4.60
CA THR A 2 -2.59 -13.04 3.55
C THR A 2 -1.20 -12.66 4.06
N VAL A 3 -1.09 -11.59 4.86
CA VAL A 3 0.20 -11.18 5.46
C VAL A 3 0.81 -12.29 6.31
N ALA A 4 0.00 -12.93 7.17
CA ALA A 4 0.47 -14.02 8.03
C ALA A 4 0.94 -15.24 7.22
N LEU A 5 0.21 -15.63 6.18
CA LEU A 5 0.61 -16.73 5.30
C LEU A 5 1.89 -16.41 4.52
N SER A 6 2.02 -15.17 4.03
CA SER A 6 3.24 -14.68 3.40
C SER A 6 4.43 -14.71 4.37
N ASP A 7 4.22 -14.24 5.60
CA ASP A 7 5.23 -14.25 6.66
C ASP A 7 5.71 -15.67 6.97
N ILE A 8 4.79 -16.65 7.04
CA ILE A 8 5.12 -18.06 7.27
C ILE A 8 6.02 -18.60 6.16
N VAL A 9 5.74 -18.29 4.89
CA VAL A 9 6.56 -18.75 3.76
C VAL A 9 7.97 -18.15 3.83
N VAL A 10 8.08 -16.83 4.04
CA VAL A 10 9.39 -16.16 4.15
C VAL A 10 10.18 -16.69 5.34
N LEU A 11 9.53 -16.85 6.49
CA LEU A 11 10.17 -17.36 7.70
C LEU A 11 10.63 -18.81 7.52
N ARG A 12 9.79 -19.68 6.93
CA ARG A 12 10.16 -21.06 6.59
C ARG A 12 11.42 -21.10 5.74
N ASP A 13 11.48 -20.28 4.69
CA ASP A 13 12.60 -20.30 3.74
C ASP A 13 13.90 -19.78 4.38
N LEU A 14 13.81 -18.78 5.28
CA LEU A 14 14.94 -18.28 6.05
C LEU A 14 15.43 -19.27 7.11
N LEU A 15 14.53 -20.02 7.76
CA LEU A 15 14.90 -20.96 8.83
C LEU A 15 15.32 -22.33 8.30
N ARG A 16 14.94 -22.71 7.07
CA ARG A 16 15.29 -24.00 6.45
C ARG A 16 16.79 -24.39 6.51
N PRO A 17 17.76 -23.47 6.35
CA PRO A 17 19.18 -23.78 6.43
C PRO A 17 19.70 -23.99 7.86
N LEU A 18 18.97 -23.52 8.88
CA LEU A 18 19.39 -23.63 10.28
C LEU A 18 19.19 -25.07 10.76
N ARG A 19 20.29 -25.70 11.20
CA ARG A 19 20.27 -27.05 11.79
C ARG A 19 20.05 -27.03 13.29
N ASP A 20 20.38 -25.92 13.94
CA ASP A 20 20.21 -25.71 15.38
C ASP A 20 19.51 -24.36 15.62
N LEU A 21 18.38 -24.39 16.31
CA LEU A 21 17.61 -23.20 16.68
C LEU A 21 18.04 -22.63 18.05
N HIS A 22 18.93 -23.32 18.78
CA HIS A 22 19.51 -22.81 20.02
C HIS A 22 20.67 -21.83 19.79
N ASP A 23 21.23 -21.77 18.57
CA ASP A 23 22.19 -20.74 18.17
C ASP A 23 21.49 -19.39 17.99
N ALA A 24 21.43 -18.63 19.08
CA ALA A 24 20.78 -17.32 19.13
C ALA A 24 21.39 -16.31 18.15
N ASP A 25 22.70 -16.35 17.91
CA ASP A 25 23.39 -15.39 17.03
C ASP A 25 23.05 -15.66 15.56
N SER A 26 23.02 -16.92 15.15
CA SER A 26 22.57 -17.29 13.80
C SER A 26 21.09 -17.02 13.62
N LEU A 27 20.25 -17.38 14.59
CA LEU A 27 18.81 -17.13 14.54
C LEU A 27 18.50 -15.63 14.42
N ALA A 28 19.18 -14.77 15.18
CA ALA A 28 19.00 -13.33 15.13
C ALA A 28 19.27 -12.74 13.73
N LYS A 29 20.31 -13.22 13.02
CA LYS A 29 20.64 -12.77 11.66
C LYS A 29 19.54 -13.08 10.64
N TYR A 30 18.96 -14.29 10.72
CA TYR A 30 17.85 -14.68 9.85
C TYR A 30 16.57 -13.92 10.19
N LEU A 31 16.29 -13.66 11.47
CA LEU A 31 15.15 -12.85 11.90
C LEU A 31 15.27 -11.37 11.46
N GLU A 32 16.48 -10.80 11.47
CA GLU A 32 16.71 -9.44 10.91
C GLU A 32 16.34 -9.38 9.42
N SER A 33 16.66 -10.43 8.68
CA SER A 33 16.32 -10.58 7.25
C SER A 33 14.81 -10.75 7.06
N PHE A 34 14.15 -11.52 7.93
CA PHE A 34 12.69 -11.65 7.94
C PHE A 34 11.98 -10.28 8.07
N TYR A 35 12.40 -9.45 9.02
CA TYR A 35 11.80 -8.11 9.21
C TYR A 35 11.95 -7.20 8.01
N THR A 36 12.96 -7.43 7.17
CA THR A 36 13.15 -6.68 5.93
C THR A 36 12.29 -7.26 4.80
N LEU A 37 12.35 -8.58 4.60
CA LEU A 37 11.68 -9.26 3.49
C LEU A 37 10.15 -9.25 3.60
N ARG A 38 9.60 -9.20 4.82
CA ARG A 38 8.16 -9.10 5.01
C ARG A 38 7.58 -7.73 4.67
N LYS A 39 8.40 -6.67 4.74
CA LYS A 39 7.90 -5.28 4.68
C LYS A 39 7.16 -4.96 3.39
N PRO A 40 7.62 -5.33 2.17
CA PRO A 40 6.89 -4.97 0.95
C PRO A 40 5.44 -5.45 0.94
N VAL A 41 5.20 -6.72 1.31
CA VAL A 41 3.84 -7.30 1.35
C VAL A 41 3.03 -6.71 2.51
N ALA A 42 3.59 -6.71 3.72
CA ALA A 42 2.90 -6.21 4.91
C ALA A 42 2.54 -4.72 4.76
N SER A 43 3.50 -3.89 4.36
CA SER A 43 3.32 -2.45 4.15
C SER A 43 2.28 -2.16 3.08
N THR A 44 2.29 -2.87 1.95
CA THR A 44 1.30 -2.63 0.90
C THR A 44 -0.10 -2.94 1.39
N ILE A 45 -0.29 -4.10 2.03
CA ILE A 45 -1.61 -4.54 2.50
C ILE A 45 -2.11 -3.65 3.65
N ASN A 46 -1.25 -3.30 4.61
CA ASN A 46 -1.59 -2.38 5.70
C ASN A 46 -1.94 -0.99 5.16
N THR A 47 -1.14 -0.49 4.21
CA THR A 47 -1.36 0.84 3.64
C THR A 47 -2.69 0.89 2.89
N LEU A 48 -2.93 -0.13 2.07
CA LEU A 48 -4.17 -0.26 1.33
C LEU A 48 -5.38 -0.37 2.27
N ALA A 49 -5.29 -1.19 3.32
CA ALA A 49 -6.37 -1.35 4.29
C ALA A 49 -6.70 -0.03 5.00
N GLY A 50 -5.69 0.70 5.48
CA GLY A 50 -5.88 2.01 6.11
C GLY A 50 -6.44 3.04 5.13
N ALA A 51 -5.92 3.10 3.91
CA ALA A 51 -6.38 4.05 2.90
C ALA A 51 -7.83 3.80 2.47
N LEU A 52 -8.20 2.54 2.21
CA LEU A 52 -9.58 2.19 1.85
C LEU A 52 -10.53 2.39 3.03
N TYR A 53 -10.11 2.10 4.26
CA TYR A 53 -10.92 2.38 5.45
C TYR A 53 -11.27 3.87 5.54
N GLU A 54 -10.29 4.76 5.39
CA GLU A 54 -10.53 6.21 5.42
C GLU A 54 -11.41 6.69 4.26
N VAL A 55 -11.22 6.13 3.05
CA VAL A 55 -12.03 6.50 1.88
C VAL A 55 -13.48 6.04 2.01
N PHE A 56 -13.72 4.84 2.54
CA PHE A 56 -15.08 4.26 2.58
C PHE A 56 -15.87 4.59 3.85
N SER A 57 -15.18 4.94 4.94
CA SER A 57 -15.81 5.35 6.19
C SER A 57 -16.68 6.60 6.04
N ALA A 58 -17.66 6.75 6.92
CA ALA A 58 -18.52 7.92 6.92
C ALA A 58 -17.70 9.18 7.24
N SER A 59 -17.67 10.12 6.31
CA SER A 59 -17.02 11.43 6.50
C SER A 59 -18.08 12.53 6.63
N PRO A 60 -17.94 13.44 7.62
CA PRO A 60 -18.75 14.65 7.68
C PRO A 60 -18.37 15.68 6.60
N ASP A 61 -17.19 15.53 5.98
CA ASP A 61 -16.75 16.40 4.89
C ASP A 61 -17.28 15.89 3.54
N GLN A 62 -17.74 16.84 2.71
CA GLN A 62 -18.20 16.58 1.36
C GLN A 62 -17.10 15.94 0.49
N ALA A 63 -15.82 16.28 0.76
CA ALA A 63 -14.69 15.72 0.03
C ALA A 63 -14.57 14.20 0.21
N GLY A 64 -14.81 13.66 1.41
CA GLY A 64 -14.76 12.22 1.67
C GLY A 64 -15.84 11.46 0.90
N SER A 65 -17.08 11.98 0.90
CA SER A 65 -18.17 11.40 0.10
C SER A 65 -17.85 11.40 -1.40
N LYS A 66 -17.24 12.49 -1.91
CA LYS A 66 -16.82 12.59 -3.31
C LYS A 66 -15.66 11.68 -3.67
N MET A 67 -14.72 11.47 -2.75
CA MET A 67 -13.63 10.50 -2.92
C MET A 67 -14.19 9.08 -3.04
N ARG A 68 -15.13 8.71 -2.18
CA ARG A 68 -15.80 7.41 -2.22
C ARG A 68 -16.53 7.17 -3.54
N GLU A 69 -17.31 8.16 -4.00
CA GLU A 69 -18.01 8.11 -5.29
C GLU A 69 -17.00 7.97 -6.45
N ALA A 70 -15.93 8.77 -6.44
CA ALA A 70 -14.87 8.69 -7.45
C ALA A 70 -14.18 7.31 -7.48
N CYS A 71 -13.98 6.68 -6.32
CA CYS A 71 -13.40 5.34 -6.23
C CYS A 71 -14.29 4.28 -6.89
N PHE A 72 -15.60 4.29 -6.61
CA PHE A 72 -16.54 3.37 -7.26
C PHE A 72 -16.59 3.56 -8.77
N ASP A 73 -16.70 4.81 -9.22
CA ASP A 73 -16.78 5.10 -10.65
C ASP A 73 -15.47 4.78 -11.38
N TYR A 74 -14.33 5.01 -10.74
CA TYR A 74 -13.02 4.63 -11.26
C TYR A 74 -12.90 3.11 -11.45
N LEU A 75 -13.29 2.32 -10.44
CA LEU A 75 -13.29 0.85 -10.53
C LEU A 75 -14.26 0.34 -11.59
N SER A 76 -15.35 1.08 -11.83
CA SER A 76 -16.38 0.75 -12.84
C SER A 76 -15.91 0.97 -14.28
N LEU A 77 -14.80 1.69 -14.51
CA LEU A 77 -14.22 1.86 -15.84
C LEU A 77 -13.65 0.55 -16.42
N GLY A 78 -13.38 -0.46 -15.57
CA GLY A 78 -12.81 -1.73 -16.01
C GLY A 78 -11.35 -1.62 -16.48
N GLY A 79 -10.84 -2.70 -17.07
CA GLY A 79 -9.44 -2.77 -17.51
C GLY A 79 -8.46 -2.49 -16.36
N ASP A 80 -7.38 -1.77 -16.65
CA ASP A 80 -6.32 -1.47 -15.67
C ASP A 80 -6.83 -0.68 -14.45
N PHE A 81 -7.89 0.12 -14.62
CA PHE A 81 -8.51 0.89 -13.54
C PHE A 81 -9.19 -0.01 -12.49
N SER A 82 -9.55 -1.24 -12.86
CA SER A 82 -10.14 -2.23 -11.96
C SER A 82 -9.13 -3.33 -11.61
N THR A 83 -8.44 -3.89 -12.61
CA THR A 83 -7.48 -4.98 -12.43
C THR A 83 -6.33 -4.58 -11.50
N GLY A 84 -5.79 -3.37 -11.62
CA GLY A 84 -4.70 -2.88 -10.75
C GLY A 84 -5.11 -2.81 -9.27
N PRO A 85 -6.15 -2.04 -8.91
CA PRO A 85 -6.65 -1.98 -7.53
C PRO A 85 -7.10 -3.34 -6.99
N VAL A 86 -7.76 -4.18 -7.79
CA VAL A 86 -8.19 -5.52 -7.36
C VAL A 86 -6.99 -6.44 -7.10
N ALA A 87 -5.91 -6.35 -7.90
CA ALA A 87 -4.67 -7.09 -7.67
C ALA A 87 -3.98 -6.66 -6.36
N LEU A 88 -4.07 -5.38 -6.00
CA LEU A 88 -3.58 -4.87 -4.72
C LEU A 88 -4.43 -5.39 -3.56
N VAL A 89 -5.77 -5.32 -3.64
CA VAL A 89 -6.70 -5.75 -2.58
C VAL A 89 -6.65 -7.26 -2.35
N SER A 90 -6.52 -8.04 -3.42
CA SER A 90 -6.36 -9.50 -3.33
C SER A 90 -4.97 -9.92 -2.80
N GLY A 91 -4.02 -8.99 -2.71
CA GLY A 91 -2.64 -9.28 -2.31
C GLY A 91 -1.86 -10.10 -3.33
N LEU A 92 -2.34 -10.21 -4.58
CA LEU A 92 -1.69 -10.94 -5.67
C LEU A 92 -0.53 -10.15 -6.29
N ASN A 93 -0.61 -8.83 -6.27
CA ASN A 93 0.48 -7.95 -6.72
C ASN A 93 0.66 -6.78 -5.73
N PRO A 94 1.25 -7.03 -4.55
CA PRO A 94 1.48 -6.00 -3.54
C PRO A 94 2.61 -5.07 -3.99
N CYS A 95 2.27 -4.08 -4.83
CA CYS A 95 3.19 -3.07 -5.33
C CYS A 95 2.87 -1.69 -4.72
N PRO A 96 3.71 -1.18 -3.81
CA PRO A 96 3.52 0.13 -3.18
C PRO A 96 3.39 1.30 -4.15
N LEU A 97 4.17 1.29 -5.24
CA LEU A 97 4.11 2.34 -6.25
C LEU A 97 2.76 2.33 -6.97
N SER A 98 2.28 1.14 -7.34
CA SER A 98 0.97 0.96 -7.96
C SER A 98 -0.15 1.45 -7.03
N LEU A 99 -0.06 1.16 -5.73
CA LEU A 99 -1.00 1.64 -4.72
C LEU A 99 -1.10 3.17 -4.71
N VAL A 100 0.04 3.86 -4.61
CA VAL A 100 0.08 5.32 -4.58
C VAL A 100 -0.45 5.90 -5.89
N LEU A 101 -0.04 5.34 -7.03
CA LEU A 101 -0.50 5.79 -8.34
C LEU A 101 -2.01 5.69 -8.48
N HIS A 102 -2.60 4.50 -8.26
CA HIS A 102 -4.06 4.34 -8.36
C HIS A 102 -4.81 5.25 -7.39
N PHE A 103 -4.31 5.44 -6.17
CA PHE A 103 -4.95 6.32 -5.20
C PHE A 103 -5.00 7.78 -5.67
N PHE A 104 -3.90 8.32 -6.21
CA PHE A 104 -3.88 9.68 -6.76
C PHE A 104 -4.65 9.79 -8.08
N VAL A 105 -4.67 8.75 -8.92
CA VAL A 105 -5.48 8.75 -10.15
C VAL A 105 -6.97 8.79 -9.80
N VAL A 106 -7.44 8.04 -8.80
CA VAL A 106 -8.81 8.14 -8.28
C VAL A 106 -9.12 9.57 -7.82
N ALA A 107 -8.19 10.21 -7.09
CA ALA A 107 -8.36 11.57 -6.63
C ALA A 107 -8.49 12.57 -7.81
N ILE A 108 -7.60 12.50 -8.79
CA ILE A 108 -7.62 13.34 -9.99
C ILE A 108 -8.89 13.08 -10.81
N TYR A 109 -9.30 11.82 -10.95
CA TYR A 109 -10.53 11.44 -11.63
C TYR A 109 -11.77 12.06 -10.94
N GLY A 110 -11.83 12.01 -9.61
CA GLY A 110 -12.88 12.67 -8.82
C GLY A 110 -12.92 14.19 -9.02
N ILE A 111 -11.76 14.84 -9.11
CA ILE A 111 -11.66 16.28 -9.40
C ILE A 111 -12.14 16.58 -10.81
N GLY A 112 -11.72 15.79 -11.80
CA GLY A 112 -12.17 15.94 -13.19
C GLY A 112 -13.70 15.88 -13.30
N ARG A 113 -14.31 14.88 -12.65
CA ARG A 113 -15.78 14.75 -12.58
C ARG A 113 -16.45 15.93 -11.88
N LEU A 114 -15.81 16.50 -10.87
CA LEU A 114 -16.33 17.65 -10.14
C LEU A 114 -16.26 18.95 -10.95
N LEU A 115 -15.20 19.13 -11.76
CA LEU A 115 -14.96 20.36 -12.52
C LEU A 115 -15.69 20.40 -13.87
N LEU A 116 -16.14 19.26 -14.41
CA LEU A 116 -16.88 19.22 -15.67
C LEU A 116 -18.41 19.41 -15.48
N PRO A 117 -19.11 19.97 -16.48
CA PRO A 117 -18.58 20.63 -17.69
C PRO A 117 -18.02 22.04 -17.44
N PHE A 118 -18.42 22.70 -16.34
CA PHE A 118 -17.96 24.06 -15.99
C PHE A 118 -17.31 24.10 -14.60
N PRO A 119 -16.06 24.58 -14.50
CA PRO A 119 -15.42 24.78 -13.21
C PRO A 119 -16.07 25.97 -12.49
N SER A 120 -16.31 25.83 -11.19
CA SER A 120 -16.72 26.93 -10.32
C SER A 120 -15.80 27.01 -9.10
N LEU A 121 -15.63 28.20 -8.52
CA LEU A 121 -14.75 28.39 -7.35
C LEU A 121 -15.09 27.42 -6.21
N ARG A 122 -16.39 27.18 -5.96
CA ARG A 122 -16.84 26.20 -4.96
C ARG A 122 -16.39 24.78 -5.31
N ARG A 123 -16.51 24.36 -6.58
CA ARG A 123 -16.05 23.04 -7.07
C ARG A 123 -14.53 22.91 -6.99
N MET A 124 -13.79 23.98 -7.32
CA MET A 124 -12.34 24.00 -7.18
C MET A 124 -11.90 23.88 -5.71
N LEU A 125 -12.58 24.54 -4.78
CA LEU A 125 -12.30 24.41 -3.35
C LEU A 125 -12.56 22.99 -2.84
N ILE A 126 -13.65 22.35 -3.26
CA ILE A 126 -13.91 20.95 -2.92
C ILE A 126 -12.85 20.02 -3.54
N GLY A 127 -12.42 20.29 -4.78
CA GLY A 127 -11.33 19.55 -5.41
C GLY A 127 -9.99 19.68 -4.67
N ALA A 128 -9.65 20.89 -4.21
CA ALA A 128 -8.47 21.12 -3.38
C ALA A 128 -8.57 20.37 -2.03
N ARG A 129 -9.75 20.34 -1.40
CA ARG A 129 -10.00 19.54 -0.19
C ARG A 129 -9.87 18.04 -0.46
N LEU A 130 -10.28 17.57 -1.63
CA LEU A 130 -10.14 16.17 -2.03
C LEU A 130 -8.66 15.77 -2.12
N ILE A 131 -7.81 16.59 -2.74
CA ILE A 131 -6.34 16.37 -2.76
C ILE A 131 -5.76 16.40 -1.35
N SER A 132 -6.17 17.39 -0.54
CA SER A 132 -5.70 17.53 0.84
C SER A 132 -6.06 16.30 1.67
N SER A 133 -7.30 15.82 1.57
CA SER A 133 -7.77 14.60 2.23
C SER A 133 -7.02 13.37 1.75
N ALA A 134 -6.84 13.20 0.43
CA ALA A 134 -6.06 12.12 -0.16
C ALA A 134 -4.63 12.07 0.41
N SER A 135 -3.97 13.23 0.45
CA SER A 135 -2.61 13.38 0.96
C SER A 135 -2.54 13.11 2.47
N GLY A 136 -3.55 13.57 3.23
CA GLY A 136 -3.71 13.33 4.66
C GLY A 136 -3.95 11.87 5.02
N ILE A 137 -4.44 11.05 4.08
CA ILE A 137 -4.57 9.60 4.26
C ILE A 137 -3.26 8.91 3.92
N ILE A 138 -2.71 9.13 2.72
CA ILE A 138 -1.59 8.35 2.20
C ILE A 138 -0.26 8.67 2.88
N PHE A 139 0.08 9.94 3.08
CA PHE A 139 1.41 10.30 3.60
C PHE A 139 1.67 9.82 5.03
N PRO A 140 0.73 9.93 5.99
CA PRO A 140 0.96 9.39 7.33
C PRO A 140 1.18 7.88 7.33
N ILE A 141 0.44 7.15 6.49
CA ILE A 141 0.55 5.70 6.38
C ILE A 141 1.90 5.30 5.75
N ILE A 142 2.30 5.95 4.65
CA ILE A 142 3.63 5.74 4.05
C ILE A 142 4.75 6.04 5.07
N LYS A 143 4.60 7.11 5.86
CA LYS A 143 5.58 7.47 6.90
C LYS A 143 5.65 6.40 8.00
N ALA A 144 4.51 5.85 8.43
CA ALA A 144 4.45 4.80 9.43
C ALA A 144 5.07 3.49 8.97
N GLU A 145 4.85 3.11 7.71
CA GLU A 145 5.39 1.88 7.12
C GLU A 145 6.87 2.00 6.71
N GLY A 146 7.31 3.23 6.43
CA GLY A 146 8.70 3.57 6.12
C GLY A 146 8.97 3.67 4.61
N VAL A 147 9.26 4.89 4.15
CA VAL A 147 9.45 5.24 2.72
C VAL A 147 10.50 4.35 2.05
N ARG A 148 11.67 4.17 2.69
CA ARG A 148 12.77 3.38 2.10
C ARG A 148 12.40 1.92 1.95
N GLN A 149 11.75 1.35 2.95
CA GLN A 149 11.39 -0.07 2.95
C GLN A 149 10.25 -0.37 1.99
N MET A 150 9.36 0.60 1.80
CA MET A 150 8.22 0.51 0.90
C MET A 150 8.64 0.65 -0.58
N PHE A 151 9.42 1.67 -0.93
CA PHE A 151 9.75 1.95 -2.35
C PHE A 151 11.12 1.46 -2.80
N PHE A 152 12.05 1.22 -1.87
CA PHE A 152 13.43 0.85 -2.19
C PHE A 152 13.89 -0.37 -1.37
N PRO A 153 13.14 -1.49 -1.38
CA PRO A 153 13.47 -2.65 -0.56
C PRO A 153 14.85 -3.23 -0.87
N ALA A 154 15.31 -3.15 -2.12
CA ALA A 154 16.64 -3.59 -2.55
C ALA A 154 17.80 -2.79 -1.94
N THR A 155 17.54 -1.64 -1.32
CA THR A 155 18.55 -0.86 -0.61
C THR A 155 18.70 -1.28 0.86
N VAL A 156 17.87 -2.22 1.34
CA VAL A 156 17.95 -2.71 2.71
C VAL A 156 18.99 -3.84 2.78
N PRO A 157 20.09 -3.68 3.55
CA PRO A 157 21.24 -4.60 3.53
C PRO A 157 20.89 -6.07 3.83
N ALA A 158 19.81 -6.31 4.58
CA ALA A 158 19.38 -7.64 4.96
C ALA A 158 18.78 -8.46 3.80
N VAL A 159 18.40 -7.83 2.67
CA VAL A 159 17.92 -8.55 1.46
C VAL A 159 19.03 -9.40 0.83
N TYR A 160 20.29 -8.99 0.97
CA TYR A 160 21.45 -9.69 0.38
C TYR A 160 22.01 -10.79 1.27
N ARG A 161 21.48 -11.00 2.47
CA ARG A 161 21.86 -12.10 3.36
C ARG A 161 21.05 -13.36 3.05
N ALA A 162 20.83 -13.65 1.77
CA ALA A 162 20.33 -14.95 1.36
C ALA A 162 21.25 -16.04 1.95
N PRO A 163 20.68 -17.17 2.42
CA PRO A 163 21.49 -18.22 3.01
C PRO A 163 22.58 -18.66 2.04
N PRO A 164 23.79 -18.99 2.54
CA PRO A 164 24.83 -19.54 1.68
C PRO A 164 24.27 -20.78 0.97
N VAL A 165 24.44 -20.79 -0.34
CA VAL A 165 24.16 -21.97 -1.16
C VAL A 165 25.39 -22.85 -1.03
N ASP A 166 25.31 -23.85 -0.15
CA ASP A 166 26.21 -25.00 -0.19
C ASP A 166 25.68 -26.05 -1.17
#